data_AF-A0A6V8IIQ3-F1
#
_entry.id   AF-A0A6V8IIQ3-F1
#
_cell.length_a   1.000
_cell.length_b   1.000
_cell.length_c   1.000
_cell.angle_alpha   90.00
_cell.angle_beta   90.00
_cell.angle_gamma   90.00
#
_symmetry.space_group_name_H-M   'P 1'
#
loop_
_entity.id
_entity.type
_entity.pdbx_description
1 polymer ?
#
loop_
_entity_poly.entity_id
_entity_poly.type
_entity_poly.pdbx_seq_one_letter_code
_entity_poly.pdbx_strand_id
1 'polypeptide(L)'
;MSGRTDTARVRKAWHAQIMDPAYGLGEIIYAPTASKARYQKLLGADCDSITFASIRVRRMPDEDIILPAVDAVTAALDEEAKSVLNHTLINQRFYTATDDKAICSLVQAGLMKDTGRGWNEGESYFVLTDAGHTAAVSLRPIYPDYPGYRA
;
A
#
# COMPACT_ATOMS: atom_id res chain seq x y z
N MET A 1 17.62 11.55 25.47
CA MET A 1 16.90 10.57 24.63
C MET A 1 15.44 10.98 24.56
N SER A 2 15.03 11.59 23.46
CA SER A 2 13.61 11.85 23.17
C SER A 2 13.32 11.16 21.83
N GLY A 3 13.12 9.85 21.90
CA GLY A 3 12.71 9.03 20.77
C GLY A 3 11.30 9.44 20.38
N ARG A 4 11.20 10.25 19.34
CA ARG A 4 9.93 10.63 18.72
C ARG A 4 9.35 9.34 18.13
N THR A 5 8.45 8.71 18.89
CA THR A 5 7.65 7.56 18.48
C THR A 5 7.01 7.88 17.13
N ASP A 6 7.24 7.02 16.14
CA ASP A 6 6.57 7.05 14.85
C ASP A 6 5.09 7.35 15.02
N THR A 7 4.65 8.50 14.50
CA THR A 7 3.24 8.73 14.20
C THR A 7 2.79 7.57 13.30
N ALA A 8 1.97 6.67 13.84
CA ALA A 8 1.45 5.53 13.11
C ALA A 8 1.01 5.94 11.70
N ARG A 9 1.41 5.16 10.69
CA ARG A 9 1.11 5.45 9.29
C ARG A 9 -0.35 5.09 8.99
N VAL A 10 -1.26 5.92 9.50
CA VAL A 10 -2.70 5.68 9.45
C VAL A 10 -3.28 6.15 8.12
N ARG A 11 -3.87 5.20 7.40
CA ARG A 11 -4.71 5.45 6.22
C ARG A 11 -6.15 5.59 6.70
N LYS A 12 -6.60 6.85 6.78
CA LYS A 12 -7.92 7.23 7.29
C LYS A 12 -9.07 6.78 6.38
N ALA A 13 -10.09 6.16 6.97
CA ALA A 13 -11.33 5.74 6.30
C ALA A 13 -12.47 6.76 6.42
N TRP A 14 -13.26 6.89 5.35
CA TRP A 14 -14.42 7.76 5.25
C TRP A 14 -15.58 7.02 4.61
N HIS A 15 -16.75 6.99 5.23
CA HIS A 15 -17.97 6.54 4.60
C HIS A 15 -18.51 7.65 3.69
N ALA A 16 -18.49 7.43 2.38
CA ALA A 16 -18.95 8.38 1.37
C ALA A 16 -20.26 7.91 0.72
N GLN A 17 -21.25 8.80 0.68
CA GLN A 17 -22.58 8.51 0.14
C GLN A 17 -23.05 9.65 -0.77
N ILE A 18 -23.55 9.29 -1.94
CA ILE A 18 -24.26 10.21 -2.83
C ILE A 18 -25.70 10.31 -2.31
N MET A 19 -26.20 11.53 -2.11
CA MET A 19 -27.51 11.79 -1.51
C MET A 19 -28.68 11.67 -2.50
N ASP A 20 -28.42 11.17 -3.70
CA ASP A 20 -29.43 10.88 -4.71
C ASP A 20 -30.00 9.46 -4.46
N PRO A 21 -31.33 9.28 -4.37
CA PRO A 21 -31.96 7.98 -4.15
C PRO A 21 -31.59 6.90 -5.17
N ALA A 22 -31.21 7.27 -6.40
CA ALA A 22 -30.78 6.33 -7.42
C ALA A 22 -29.37 5.75 -7.16
N TYR A 23 -28.58 6.40 -6.31
CA TYR A 23 -27.17 6.07 -6.04
C TYR A 23 -26.97 5.42 -4.66
N GLY A 24 -27.83 4.45 -4.33
CA GLY A 24 -27.57 3.33 -3.41
C GLY A 24 -26.86 3.59 -2.06
N LEU A 25 -26.28 2.52 -1.52
CA LEU A 25 -25.54 2.50 -0.25
C LEU A 25 -24.17 3.16 -0.40
N GLY A 26 -23.73 3.85 0.66
CA GLY A 26 -22.39 4.45 0.70
C GLY A 26 -21.27 3.41 0.72
N GLU A 27 -20.05 3.86 0.49
CA GLU A 27 -18.84 3.02 0.50
C GLU A 27 -17.75 3.61 1.39
N ILE A 28 -16.79 2.77 1.80
CA ILE A 28 -15.59 3.23 2.50
C ILE A 28 -14.54 3.69 1.49
N ILE A 29 -14.09 4.93 1.64
CA ILE A 29 -13.04 5.56 0.86
C ILE A 29 -11.88 5.92 1.78
N TYR A 30 -10.65 5.58 1.36
CA TYR A 30 -9.44 5.91 2.08
C TYR A 30 -8.80 7.18 1.52
N ALA A 31 -8.82 8.26 2.32
CA ALA A 31 -8.28 9.56 1.91
C ALA A 31 -7.73 10.35 3.10
N PRO A 32 -6.76 11.26 2.90
CA PRO A 32 -6.18 12.07 3.98
C PRO A 32 -7.20 13.03 4.63
N THR A 33 -8.21 13.45 3.87
CA THR A 33 -9.23 14.43 4.31
C THR A 33 -10.61 14.07 3.76
N ALA A 34 -11.65 14.60 4.41
CA ALA A 34 -13.03 14.51 3.98
C ALA A 34 -13.22 14.98 2.53
N SER A 35 -12.63 16.14 2.17
CA SER A 35 -12.78 16.71 0.83
C SER A 35 -12.17 15.82 -0.25
N LYS A 36 -11.05 15.14 0.04
CA LYS A 36 -10.43 14.21 -0.90
C LYS A 36 -11.22 12.90 -1.05
N ALA A 37 -11.78 12.38 0.04
CA ALA A 37 -12.71 11.24 -0.04
C ALA A 37 -13.93 11.60 -0.92
N ARG A 38 -14.47 12.80 -0.73
CA ARG A 38 -15.61 13.30 -1.50
C ARG A 38 -15.28 13.46 -2.98
N TYR A 39 -14.08 13.95 -3.29
CA TYR A 39 -13.58 14.08 -4.66
C TYR A 39 -13.38 12.70 -5.33
N GLN A 40 -12.83 11.72 -4.61
CA GLN A 40 -12.72 10.35 -5.13
C GLN A 40 -14.09 9.73 -5.42
N LYS A 41 -15.09 9.93 -4.55
CA LYS A 41 -16.47 9.47 -4.81
C LYS A 41 -17.06 10.13 -6.06
N LEU A 42 -16.79 11.43 -6.25
CA LEU A 42 -17.24 12.17 -7.43
C LEU A 42 -16.63 11.61 -8.72
N LEU A 43 -15.32 11.33 -8.72
CA LEU A 43 -14.63 10.75 -9.89
C LEU A 43 -15.14 9.35 -10.26
N GLY A 44 -15.64 8.59 -9.28
CA GLY A 44 -16.26 7.28 -9.52
C GLY A 44 -17.75 7.34 -9.87
N ALA A 45 -18.38 8.52 -9.82
CA ALA A 45 -19.78 8.69 -10.18
C ALA A 45 -19.91 8.82 -11.71
N ASP A 46 -20.64 7.90 -12.34
CA ASP A 46 -20.84 7.84 -13.80
C ASP A 46 -21.98 8.76 -14.29
N CYS A 47 -22.17 9.92 -13.66
CA CYS A 47 -23.26 10.82 -14.03
C CYS A 47 -22.97 12.29 -13.71
N ASP A 48 -23.15 13.12 -14.74
CA ASP A 48 -22.89 14.57 -14.71
C ASP A 48 -23.82 15.35 -13.76
N SER A 49 -24.93 14.76 -13.33
CA SER A 49 -25.85 15.39 -12.37
C SER A 49 -25.32 15.35 -10.93
N ILE A 50 -24.37 14.46 -10.64
CA ILE A 50 -23.76 14.34 -9.33
C ILE A 50 -22.75 15.48 -9.16
N THR A 51 -22.95 16.26 -8.10
CA THR A 51 -22.08 17.37 -7.76
C THR A 51 -21.31 17.06 -6.49
N PHE A 52 -20.21 17.77 -6.27
CA PHE A 52 -19.48 17.67 -5.01
C PHE A 52 -20.37 17.94 -3.77
N ALA A 53 -21.41 18.77 -3.91
CA ALA A 53 -22.34 19.11 -2.83
C ALA A 53 -23.35 17.99 -2.54
N SER A 54 -23.66 17.11 -3.51
CA SER A 54 -24.56 15.97 -3.30
C SER A 54 -23.90 14.79 -2.60
N ILE A 55 -22.62 14.88 -2.24
CA ILE A 55 -21.87 13.81 -1.59
C ILE A 55 -21.64 14.12 -0.11
N ARG A 56 -22.15 13.27 0.77
CA ARG A 56 -21.85 13.30 2.20
C ARG A 56 -20.71 12.34 2.51
N VAL A 57 -19.82 12.79 3.40
CA VAL A 57 -18.71 11.98 3.91
C VAL A 57 -18.71 12.04 5.42
N ARG A 58 -18.57 10.87 6.06
CA ARG A 58 -18.46 10.73 7.52
C ARG A 58 -17.17 9.99 7.85
N ARG A 59 -16.45 10.47 8.85
CA ARG A 59 -15.23 9.81 9.32
C ARG A 59 -15.56 8.45 9.96
N MET A 60 -14.76 7.43 9.64
CA MET A 60 -14.89 6.06 10.18
C MET A 60 -13.57 5.60 10.81
N PRO A 61 -13.22 6.04 12.05
CA PRO A 61 -11.94 5.69 12.67
C PRO A 61 -11.73 4.20 12.87
N ASP A 62 -12.80 3.46 13.17
CA ASP A 62 -12.76 2.01 13.41
C ASP A 62 -12.42 1.20 12.15
N GLU A 63 -12.52 1.84 10.97
CA GLU A 63 -12.18 1.26 9.66
C GLU A 63 -10.80 1.72 9.16
N ASP A 64 -10.01 2.41 9.99
CA ASP A 64 -8.67 2.84 9.61
C ASP A 64 -7.72 1.67 9.36
N ILE A 65 -6.88 1.81 8.34
CA ILE A 65 -5.77 0.88 8.13
C ILE A 65 -4.52 1.48 8.77
N ILE A 66 -3.93 0.75 9.71
CA ILE A 66 -2.61 1.08 10.27
C ILE A 66 -1.56 0.38 9.42
N LEU A 67 -0.75 1.15 8.71
CA LEU A 67 0.40 0.62 8.00
C LEU A 67 1.60 0.53 8.97
N PRO A 68 2.45 -0.49 8.83
CA PRO A 68 3.68 -0.58 9.60
C PRO A 68 4.59 0.62 9.31
N ALA A 69 5.32 1.03 10.33
CA ALA A 69 6.42 1.97 10.20
C ALA A 69 7.55 1.36 9.38
N VAL A 70 8.34 2.20 8.75
CA VAL A 70 9.53 1.75 8.02
C VAL A 70 10.63 1.50 9.05
N ASP A 71 11.01 0.25 9.26
CA ASP A 71 12.10 -0.09 10.17
C ASP A 71 13.48 0.22 9.56
N ALA A 72 14.52 0.18 10.39
CA ALA A 72 15.88 0.53 9.98
C ALA A 72 16.45 -0.42 8.91
N VAL A 73 16.08 -1.71 8.94
CA VAL A 73 16.53 -2.71 7.96
C VAL A 73 15.95 -2.37 6.59
N THR A 74 14.64 -2.12 6.54
CA THR A 74 13.89 -1.74 5.34
C THR A 74 14.35 -0.39 4.79
N ALA A 75 14.65 0.57 5.67
CA ALA A 75 15.17 1.88 5.27
C ALA A 75 16.56 1.81 4.64
N ALA A 76 17.41 0.88 5.11
CA ALA A 76 18.78 0.69 4.63
C ALA A 76 18.88 -0.07 3.31
N LEU A 77 17.80 -0.69 2.84
CA LEU A 77 17.76 -1.35 1.52
C LEU A 77 18.01 -0.33 0.40
N ASP A 78 18.69 -0.78 -0.65
CA ASP A 78 18.76 -0.03 -1.90
C ASP A 78 17.42 -0.05 -2.66
N GLU A 79 17.33 0.77 -3.72
CA GLU A 79 16.09 0.91 -4.48
C GLU A 79 15.74 -0.34 -5.28
N GLU A 80 16.72 -1.16 -5.66
CA GLU A 80 16.50 -2.41 -6.37
C GLU A 80 15.85 -3.45 -5.45
N ALA A 81 16.39 -3.63 -4.24
CA ALA A 81 15.82 -4.51 -3.22
C ALA A 81 14.40 -4.06 -2.80
N LYS A 82 14.16 -2.75 -2.67
CA LYS A 82 12.81 -2.20 -2.42
C LYS A 82 11.86 -2.51 -3.58
N SER A 83 12.33 -2.39 -4.82
CA SER A 83 11.56 -2.72 -6.02
C SER A 83 11.17 -4.21 -6.05
N VAL A 84 12.12 -5.10 -5.72
CA VAL A 84 11.87 -6.55 -5.61
C VAL A 84 10.83 -6.85 -4.53
N LEU A 85 10.93 -6.26 -3.34
CA LEU A 85 9.93 -6.42 -2.28
C LEU A 85 8.53 -6.01 -2.75
N ASN A 86 8.41 -4.84 -3.40
CA ASN A 86 7.12 -4.36 -3.90
C ASN A 86 6.56 -5.26 -5.01
N HIS A 87 7.41 -5.71 -5.95
CA HIS A 87 7.01 -6.64 -6.99
C HIS A 87 6.50 -7.96 -6.39
N THR A 88 7.22 -8.50 -5.41
CA THR A 88 6.88 -9.76 -4.74
C THR A 88 5.59 -9.63 -3.94
N LEU A 89 5.36 -8.50 -3.27
CA LEU A 89 4.12 -8.24 -2.54
C LEU A 89 2.89 -8.31 -3.47
N ILE A 90 3.01 -7.81 -4.70
CA ILE A 90 1.92 -7.81 -5.69
C ILE A 90 1.76 -9.19 -6.34
N ASN A 91 2.87 -9.85 -6.71
CA ASN A 91 2.86 -11.07 -7.52
C ASN A 91 3.02 -12.36 -6.70
N GLN A 92 3.10 -12.26 -5.37
CA GLN A 92 3.31 -13.33 -4.38
C GLN A 92 4.68 -14.04 -4.45
N ARG A 93 5.40 -13.92 -5.56
CA ARG A 93 6.72 -14.50 -5.79
C ARG A 93 7.54 -13.65 -6.76
N PHE A 94 8.86 -13.80 -6.70
CA PHE A 94 9.82 -13.21 -7.62
C PHE A 94 10.71 -14.29 -8.20
N TYR A 95 11.01 -14.24 -9.49
CA TYR A 95 11.84 -15.23 -10.18
C TYR A 95 13.12 -14.58 -10.68
N THR A 96 14.27 -15.11 -10.27
CA THR A 96 15.58 -14.65 -10.76
C THR A 96 16.67 -15.69 -10.41
N ALA A 97 17.92 -15.37 -10.75
CA ALA A 97 19.09 -16.14 -10.37
C ALA A 97 19.32 -16.13 -8.86
N THR A 98 19.83 -17.24 -8.32
CA THR A 98 20.10 -17.42 -6.89
C THR A 98 21.28 -16.58 -6.39
N ASP A 99 22.13 -16.08 -7.29
CA ASP A 99 23.26 -15.18 -7.03
C ASP A 99 22.95 -13.71 -7.34
N ASP A 100 21.70 -13.37 -7.67
CA ASP A 100 21.24 -12.00 -7.84
C ASP A 100 21.50 -11.20 -6.54
N LYS A 101 22.13 -10.03 -6.68
CA LYS A 101 22.59 -9.24 -5.53
C LYS A 101 21.44 -8.76 -4.65
N ALA A 102 20.33 -8.33 -5.25
CA ALA A 102 19.17 -7.84 -4.52
C ALA A 102 18.52 -8.99 -3.75
N ILE A 103 18.38 -10.16 -4.37
CA ILE A 103 17.89 -11.37 -3.68
C ILE A 103 18.82 -11.80 -2.56
N CYS A 104 20.14 -11.86 -2.79
CA CYS A 104 21.10 -12.21 -1.76
C CYS A 104 20.97 -11.30 -0.53
N SER A 105 20.88 -9.99 -0.76
CA SER A 105 20.67 -8.98 0.28
C SER A 105 19.36 -9.21 1.05
N LEU A 106 18.25 -9.44 0.34
CA LEU A 106 16.92 -9.65 0.93
C LEU A 106 16.81 -10.98 1.71
N VAL A 107 17.47 -12.04 1.23
CA VAL A 107 17.54 -13.33 1.92
C VAL A 107 18.40 -13.22 3.17
N GLN A 108 19.57 -12.57 3.09
CA GLN A 108 20.45 -12.31 4.24
C GLN A 108 19.76 -11.45 5.31
N ALA A 109 18.94 -10.49 4.89
CA ALA A 109 18.11 -9.68 5.78
C ALA A 109 16.89 -10.43 6.35
N GLY A 110 16.66 -11.69 5.93
CA GLY A 110 15.52 -12.50 6.37
C GLY A 110 14.15 -12.04 5.83
N LEU A 111 14.15 -11.20 4.79
CA LEU A 111 12.93 -10.63 4.19
C LEU A 111 12.37 -11.51 3.07
N MET A 112 13.21 -12.33 2.46
CA MET A 112 12.78 -13.28 1.44
C MET A 112 13.29 -14.68 1.74
N LYS A 113 12.56 -15.68 1.23
CA LYS A 113 12.91 -17.08 1.32
C LYS A 113 13.00 -17.68 -0.08
N ASP A 114 14.10 -18.38 -0.32
CA ASP A 114 14.27 -19.25 -1.49
C ASP A 114 13.34 -20.46 -1.38
N THR A 115 12.59 -20.74 -2.45
CA THR A 115 11.71 -21.92 -2.52
C THR A 115 12.43 -23.18 -3.01
N GLY A 116 13.64 -23.05 -3.54
CA GLY A 116 14.40 -24.13 -4.20
C GLY A 116 13.75 -24.63 -5.49
N ARG A 117 12.85 -23.86 -6.10
CA ARG A 117 12.11 -24.23 -7.31
C ARG A 117 12.36 -23.18 -8.38
N GLY A 118 12.88 -23.58 -9.53
CA GLY A 118 13.07 -22.71 -10.68
C GLY A 118 12.91 -23.45 -12.01
N TRP A 119 12.97 -22.72 -13.12
CA TRP A 119 12.91 -23.31 -14.45
C TRP A 119 14.28 -23.83 -14.90
N ASN A 120 15.36 -23.17 -14.48
CA ASN A 120 16.73 -23.51 -14.84
C ASN A 120 17.60 -23.75 -13.61
N GLU A 121 18.73 -24.42 -13.82
CA GLU A 121 19.78 -24.54 -12.81
C GLU A 121 20.32 -23.15 -12.43
N GLY A 122 20.47 -22.90 -11.13
CA GLY A 122 20.92 -21.61 -10.60
C GLY A 122 19.83 -20.55 -10.49
N GLU A 123 18.59 -20.81 -10.90
CA GLU A 123 17.44 -19.89 -10.80
C GLU A 123 16.39 -20.43 -9.83
N SER A 124 15.66 -19.53 -9.16
CA SER A 124 14.60 -19.93 -8.22
C SER A 124 13.49 -18.89 -8.09
N TYR A 125 12.35 -19.34 -7.58
CA TYR A 125 11.32 -18.48 -7.02
C TYR A 125 11.64 -18.12 -5.57
N PHE A 126 11.44 -16.85 -5.25
CA PHE A 126 11.56 -16.28 -3.92
C PHE A 126 10.23 -15.74 -3.45
N VAL A 127 9.90 -15.95 -2.18
CA VAL A 127 8.66 -15.47 -1.56
C VAL A 127 8.98 -14.61 -0.35
N LEU A 128 8.07 -13.70 -0.01
CA LEU A 128 8.22 -12.88 1.20
C LEU A 128 8.10 -13.77 2.45
N THR A 129 8.94 -13.49 3.44
CA THR A 129 8.69 -13.91 4.83
C THR A 129 7.63 -12.98 5.45
N ASP A 130 7.16 -13.27 6.66
CA ASP A 130 6.27 -12.35 7.40
C ASP A 130 6.95 -10.98 7.64
N ALA A 131 8.26 -11.00 7.91
CA ALA A 131 9.06 -9.80 8.02
C ALA A 131 9.17 -9.06 6.68
N GLY A 132 9.41 -9.79 5.58
CA GLY A 132 9.40 -9.23 4.22
C GLY A 132 8.06 -8.62 3.81
N HIS A 133 6.96 -9.26 4.18
CA HIS A 133 5.62 -8.73 3.94
C HIS A 133 5.40 -7.43 4.72
N THR A 134 5.78 -7.40 5.99
CA THR A 134 5.71 -6.18 6.83
C THR A 134 6.58 -5.05 6.25
N ALA A 135 7.81 -5.36 5.87
CA ALA A 135 8.74 -4.43 5.23
C ALA A 135 8.16 -3.87 3.91
N ALA A 136 7.66 -4.73 3.02
CA ALA A 136 7.07 -4.32 1.75
C ALA A 136 5.83 -3.44 1.95
N VAL A 137 4.95 -3.76 2.91
CA VAL A 137 3.78 -2.91 3.24
C VAL A 137 4.23 -1.58 3.83
N SER A 138 5.31 -1.54 4.61
CA SER A 138 5.84 -0.29 5.18
C SER A 138 6.33 0.69 4.11
N LEU A 139 6.82 0.18 2.98
CA LEU A 139 7.29 1.00 1.85
C LEU A 139 6.14 1.58 1.01
N ARG A 140 4.93 1.01 1.09
CA ARG A 140 3.79 1.51 0.30
C ARG A 140 3.39 2.91 0.74
N PRO A 141 3.08 3.85 -0.17
CA PRO A 141 2.58 5.15 0.22
C PRO A 141 1.25 5.03 0.98
N ILE A 142 1.03 5.94 1.94
CA ILE A 142 -0.18 5.92 2.77
C ILE A 142 -1.42 6.12 1.89
N TYR A 143 -1.34 6.95 0.86
CA TYR A 143 -2.39 7.10 -0.16
C TYR A 143 -1.75 6.92 -1.53
N PRO A 144 -2.42 6.25 -2.50
CA PRO A 144 -1.90 6.17 -3.86
C PRO A 144 -1.72 7.57 -4.44
N ASP A 145 -0.74 7.73 -5.33
CA ASP A 145 -0.59 8.95 -6.13
C ASP A 145 -1.75 9.02 -7.13
N TYR A 146 -2.88 9.59 -6.71
CA TYR A 146 -3.85 10.08 -7.69
C TYR A 146 -3.35 11.43 -8.21
N PRO A 147 -3.41 11.69 -9.53
CA PRO A 147 -3.05 12.98 -10.10
C PRO A 147 -3.70 14.17 -9.38
N GLY A 148 -4.90 13.98 -8.81
CA GLY A 148 -5.64 14.98 -8.03
C GLY A 148 -5.19 15.18 -6.57
N TYR A 149 -4.14 14.52 -6.07
CA TYR A 149 -3.59 14.75 -4.72
C TYR A 149 -2.48 15.81 -4.65
N ARG A 150 -1.93 16.22 -5.80
CA ARG A 150 -1.04 17.38 -5.87
C ARG A 150 -1.90 18.64 -5.77
N ALA A 151 -1.87 19.27 -4.59
CA ALA A 151 -2.40 20.62 -4.38
C ALA A 151 -1.50 21.64 -5.08
#